data_AF-A0A2A4CDS8-F1
#
_entry.id   AF-A0A2A4CDS8-F1
#
_cell.length_a   1.000
_cell.length_b   1.000
_cell.length_c   1.000
_cell.angle_alpha   90.00
_cell.angle_beta   90.00
_cell.angle_gamma   90.00
#
_symmetry.space_group_name_H-M   'P 1'
#
loop_
_entity.id
_entity.type
_entity.pdbx_description
1 polymer ?
#
loop_
_entity_poly.entity_id
_entity_poly.type
_entity_poly.pdbx_seq_one_letter_code
_entity_poly.pdbx_strand_id
1 'polypeptide(L)'
;MMRTIVERFVEQSPMTIMTRLVLQCALHDDWIEAATDIDDEPDGESIREALFALAVDAIAAIAVRQRRPEAIGGAPPGAGAAVTALHDGMSRWRAGWGRALVKDSVELLLPVAMVRTDGRARAFDGMRLRVLDGADDACAPRAGGCGCGRACDEPARNATGGGARVLPVYDPDLGMIVDLLPYERGRSHERAFVGALLETVRPGELWIVDGRFDTDAILSGWPRRGGAFVMREYGRSAACRPLGDWLGAGMLGEGQVFEQPVGMVGDGGVSGAFRRIEWRRISADGEPGEPVTLLTDLPAAQFDAPQVVQLSCRRWRDALPLPLEPGPGGAPFGGVPARAALLASGIEAFAYNVFSVMTHVVGGALDLDARDAERLPALIADGVEATYAGMMIALPPDWWQRYDQLPATTLGQIVRMLAVHVDPRSERRRRRDNRLSTKSQALLRAATLERLLHDDGDDPAANVFSLRTIAMATRDFSSNPSKALRHAGEALVMVTKYNRPIALLVSIDDWNRLLGEVRETSLTRLSFDAAASQGARSVGLSETSLNW
;
A
#
# COMPACT_ATOMS: atom_id res chain seq x y z
N MET A 1 -20.16 29.23 -0.51
CA MET A 1 -18.84 29.45 0.12
C MET A 1 -18.02 28.17 0.15
N MET A 2 -18.54 27.08 0.75
CA MET A 2 -17.83 25.80 0.86
C MET A 2 -17.39 25.20 -0.49
N ARG A 3 -18.28 25.17 -1.49
CA ARG A 3 -17.94 24.72 -2.86
C ARG A 3 -16.69 25.39 -3.43
N THR A 4 -16.58 26.70 -3.27
CA THR A 4 -15.45 27.49 -3.80
C THR A 4 -14.14 27.19 -3.07
N ILE A 5 -14.21 26.88 -1.77
CA ILE A 5 -13.04 26.47 -0.99
C ILE A 5 -12.54 25.11 -1.49
N VAL A 6 -13.44 24.13 -1.59
CA VAL A 6 -13.10 22.78 -2.08
C VAL A 6 -12.58 22.82 -3.52
N GLU A 7 -13.21 23.59 -4.40
CA GLU A 7 -12.77 23.78 -5.79
C GLU A 7 -11.32 24.29 -5.89
N ARG A 8 -10.94 25.25 -5.04
CA ARG A 8 -9.55 25.74 -5.00
C ARG A 8 -8.57 24.66 -4.56
N PHE A 9 -8.94 23.82 -3.59
CA PHE A 9 -8.08 22.70 -3.19
C PHE A 9 -8.01 21.63 -4.26
N VAL A 10 -9.11 21.27 -4.94
CA VAL A 10 -9.09 20.33 -6.08
C VAL A 10 -8.18 20.83 -7.19
N GLU A 11 -8.16 22.14 -7.46
CA GLU A 11 -7.33 22.72 -8.51
C GLU A 11 -5.85 22.85 -8.12
N GLN A 12 -5.57 23.28 -6.88
CA GLN A 12 -4.22 23.69 -6.48
C GLN A 12 -3.47 22.60 -5.69
N SER A 13 -4.18 21.82 -4.87
CA SER A 13 -3.59 20.78 -4.03
C SER A 13 -4.56 19.60 -3.80
N PRO A 14 -4.93 18.87 -4.88
CA PRO A 14 -5.84 17.73 -4.76
C PRO A 14 -5.27 16.64 -3.84
N MET A 15 -3.93 16.52 -3.76
CA MET A 15 -3.26 15.59 -2.85
C MET A 15 -3.65 15.81 -1.38
N THR A 16 -3.97 17.04 -0.97
CA THR A 16 -4.30 17.34 0.42
C THR A 16 -5.67 16.82 0.81
N ILE A 17 -6.65 16.95 -0.09
CA ILE A 17 -7.97 16.32 0.06
C ILE A 17 -7.80 14.79 0.03
N MET A 18 -6.98 14.27 -0.88
CA MET A 18 -6.70 12.82 -0.94
C MET A 18 -6.10 12.32 0.38
N THR A 19 -5.11 13.01 0.95
CA THR A 19 -4.51 12.63 2.24
C THR A 19 -5.56 12.55 3.33
N ARG A 20 -6.44 13.56 3.45
CA ARG A 20 -7.52 13.52 4.44
C ARG A 20 -8.46 12.33 4.25
N LEU A 21 -8.92 12.09 3.02
CA LEU A 21 -9.84 10.98 2.73
C LEU A 21 -9.19 9.62 2.96
N VAL A 22 -7.93 9.44 2.52
CA VAL A 22 -7.21 8.17 2.71
C VAL A 22 -6.88 7.94 4.18
N LEU A 23 -6.57 8.98 4.96
CA LEU A 23 -6.42 8.90 6.41
C LEU A 23 -7.71 8.47 7.11
N GLN A 24 -8.86 9.05 6.73
CA GLN A 24 -10.17 8.62 7.23
C GLN A 24 -10.46 7.17 6.87
N CYS A 25 -10.21 6.77 5.62
CA CYS A 25 -10.38 5.39 5.20
C CYS A 25 -9.48 4.42 5.97
N ALA A 26 -8.26 4.83 6.33
CA ALA A 26 -7.27 3.96 6.97
C ALA A 26 -7.50 3.77 8.48
N LEU A 27 -8.46 4.47 9.08
CA LEU A 27 -8.75 4.44 10.50
C LEU A 27 -10.18 3.98 10.74
N HIS A 28 -10.38 2.95 11.57
CA HIS A 28 -11.70 2.41 11.86
C HIS A 28 -12.47 3.33 12.83
N ASP A 29 -13.78 3.52 12.64
CA ASP A 29 -14.61 4.38 13.51
C ASP A 29 -14.66 3.86 14.97
N ASP A 30 -14.76 2.54 15.17
CA ASP A 30 -14.67 1.89 16.49
C ASP A 30 -13.41 2.25 17.32
N TRP A 31 -12.32 2.70 16.69
CA TRP A 31 -11.13 3.13 17.42
C TRP A 31 -11.36 4.42 18.23
N ILE A 32 -12.40 5.17 17.89
CA ILE A 32 -12.66 6.53 18.34
C ILE A 32 -13.93 6.59 19.20
N GLU A 33 -14.95 5.80 18.85
CA GLU A 33 -16.22 5.74 19.61
C GLU A 33 -16.07 5.10 20.99
N ALA A 34 -15.10 4.19 21.19
CA ALA A 34 -14.85 3.61 22.52
C ALA A 34 -14.30 4.61 23.56
N ALA A 35 -13.82 5.79 23.14
CA ALA A 35 -13.23 6.81 24.01
C ALA A 35 -14.22 7.88 24.50
N THR A 36 -15.46 7.90 23.97
CA THR A 36 -16.44 8.98 24.18
C THR A 36 -17.45 8.72 25.31
N ASP A 37 -17.43 7.54 25.94
CA ASP A 37 -18.41 7.13 26.97
C ASP A 37 -18.09 7.60 28.41
N ILE A 38 -17.09 8.46 28.62
CA ILE A 38 -16.70 8.94 29.96
C ILE A 38 -16.59 10.48 29.98
N ASP A 39 -17.43 11.12 30.79
CA ASP A 39 -17.75 12.56 30.87
C ASP A 39 -16.60 13.54 31.22
N ASP A 40 -15.32 13.18 31.10
CA ASP A 40 -14.17 14.06 31.39
C ASP A 40 -12.91 13.75 30.53
N GLU A 41 -13.02 12.95 29.46
CA GLU A 41 -11.88 12.43 28.69
C GLU A 41 -11.85 12.89 27.22
N PRO A 42 -10.67 12.88 26.54
CA PRO A 42 -10.47 13.54 25.26
C PRO A 42 -11.46 13.04 24.20
N ASP A 43 -12.20 13.97 23.61
CA ASP A 43 -13.10 13.74 22.49
C ASP A 43 -12.40 12.90 21.41
N GLY A 44 -13.06 11.84 20.97
CA GLY A 44 -12.53 10.92 19.97
C GLY A 44 -12.10 11.66 18.69
N GLU A 45 -12.81 12.73 18.33
CA GLU A 45 -12.42 13.58 17.19
C GLU A 45 -11.06 14.25 17.42
N SER A 46 -10.75 14.69 18.65
CA SER A 46 -9.44 15.25 18.99
C SER A 46 -8.31 14.22 18.87
N ILE A 47 -8.56 12.94 19.21
CA ILE A 47 -7.58 11.85 19.06
C ILE A 47 -7.32 11.59 17.57
N ARG A 48 -8.38 11.52 16.76
CA ARG A 48 -8.33 11.37 15.30
C ARG A 48 -7.49 12.46 14.66
N GLU A 49 -7.80 13.72 14.95
CA GLU A 49 -7.12 14.86 14.34
C GLU A 49 -5.66 14.96 14.78
N ALA A 50 -5.34 14.63 16.04
CA ALA A 50 -3.96 14.55 16.52
C ALA A 50 -3.18 13.45 15.81
N LEU A 51 -3.77 12.26 15.63
CA LEU A 51 -3.16 11.16 14.88
C LEU A 51 -2.89 11.56 13.42
N PHE A 52 -3.86 12.20 12.76
CA PHE A 52 -3.72 12.63 11.37
C PHE A 52 -2.68 13.73 11.18
N ALA A 53 -2.60 14.69 12.10
CA ALA A 53 -1.53 15.69 12.07
C ALA A 53 -0.14 15.03 12.17
N LEU A 54 0.04 14.08 13.10
CA LEU A 54 1.29 13.33 13.22
C LEU A 54 1.58 12.45 11.99
N ALA A 55 0.55 11.87 11.37
CA ALA A 55 0.70 11.12 10.14
C ALA A 55 1.17 12.02 8.99
N VAL A 56 0.62 13.23 8.87
CA VAL A 56 1.04 14.23 7.87
C VAL A 56 2.51 14.64 8.08
N ASP A 57 2.93 14.87 9.33
CA ASP A 57 4.33 15.14 9.65
C ASP A 57 5.25 13.96 9.24
N ALA A 58 4.81 12.72 9.46
CA ALA A 58 5.53 11.53 9.03
C ALA A 58 5.60 11.40 7.50
N ILE A 59 4.54 11.75 6.75
CA ILE A 59 4.56 11.77 5.28
C ILE A 59 5.66 12.72 4.77
N ALA A 60 5.73 13.93 5.32
CA ALA A 60 6.78 14.89 4.98
C ALA A 60 8.18 14.32 5.29
N ALA A 61 8.36 13.69 6.46
CA ALA A 61 9.62 13.07 6.84
C ALA A 61 10.02 11.89 5.94
N ILE A 62 9.07 11.05 5.50
CA ILE A 62 9.30 9.96 4.52
C ILE A 62 9.79 10.54 3.19
N ALA A 63 9.15 11.59 2.67
CA ALA A 63 9.54 12.21 1.40
C ALA A 63 10.91 12.91 1.46
N VAL A 64 11.26 13.51 2.60
CA VAL A 64 12.62 14.06 2.81
C VAL A 64 13.67 12.95 2.73
N ARG A 65 13.44 11.80 3.38
CA ARG A 65 14.35 10.64 3.33
C ARG A 65 14.54 10.12 1.92
N GLN A 66 13.47 10.05 1.13
CA GLN A 66 13.54 9.61 -0.25
C GLN A 66 14.40 10.52 -1.12
N ARG A 67 14.29 11.86 -0.94
CA ARG A 67 15.06 12.84 -1.71
C ARG A 67 16.51 12.96 -1.26
N ARG A 68 16.75 12.83 0.05
CA ARG A 68 18.06 13.01 0.68
C ARG A 68 18.26 11.92 1.73
N PRO A 69 18.71 10.72 1.33
CA PRO A 69 18.96 9.62 2.26
C PRO A 69 19.95 9.98 3.37
N GLU A 70 20.88 10.91 3.10
CA GLU A 70 21.89 11.38 4.05
C GLU A 70 21.46 12.59 4.89
N ALA A 71 20.28 13.17 4.65
CA ALA A 71 19.84 14.33 5.40
C ALA A 71 19.56 13.97 6.87
N ILE A 72 20.10 14.78 7.77
CA ILE A 72 19.66 14.82 9.17
C ILE A 72 18.31 15.53 9.17
N GLY A 73 17.23 14.77 9.05
CA GLY A 73 15.88 15.28 9.29
C GLY A 73 15.73 15.67 10.76
N GLY A 74 15.19 16.85 11.01
CA GLY A 74 14.75 17.25 12.35
C GLY A 74 13.28 16.93 12.51
N ALA A 75 12.90 16.28 13.61
CA ALA A 75 11.50 16.14 13.96
C ALA A 75 10.84 17.53 14.12
N PRO A 76 9.57 17.70 13.74
CA PRO A 76 8.86 18.95 13.97
C PRO A 76 8.89 19.31 15.48
N PRO A 77 9.02 20.59 15.84
CA PRO A 77 9.02 21.01 17.23
C PRO A 77 7.77 20.50 17.96
N GLY A 78 7.98 19.76 19.05
CA GLY A 78 6.88 19.22 19.86
C GLY A 78 6.25 17.92 19.35
N ALA A 79 6.67 17.38 18.21
CA ALA A 79 6.12 16.13 17.66
C ALA A 79 6.24 14.96 18.65
N GLY A 80 7.38 14.81 19.31
CA GLY A 80 7.58 13.77 20.32
C GLY A 80 6.69 13.94 21.56
N ALA A 81 6.40 15.19 21.95
CA ALA A 81 5.47 15.48 23.04
C ALA A 81 4.02 15.17 22.63
N ALA A 82 3.63 15.48 21.39
CA ALA A 82 2.32 15.14 20.85
C ALA A 82 2.11 13.62 20.77
N VAL A 83 3.10 12.85 20.28
CA VAL A 83 3.06 11.37 20.33
C VAL A 83 2.92 10.87 21.76
N THR A 84 3.63 11.48 22.72
CA THR A 84 3.55 11.10 24.14
C THR A 84 2.16 11.37 24.72
N ALA A 85 1.57 12.53 24.42
CA ALA A 85 0.22 12.87 24.88
C ALA A 85 -0.83 11.93 24.28
N LEU A 86 -0.72 11.64 22.97
CA LEU A 86 -1.60 10.69 22.29
C LEU A 86 -1.46 9.28 22.88
N HIS A 87 -0.23 8.83 23.14
CA HIS A 87 0.02 7.57 23.82
C HIS A 87 -0.64 7.53 25.21
N ASP A 88 -0.52 8.58 26.00
CA ASP A 88 -1.04 8.63 27.37
C ASP A 88 -2.57 8.64 27.41
N GLY A 89 -3.22 9.24 26.41
CA GLY A 89 -4.66 9.15 26.21
C GLY A 89 -5.08 7.74 25.78
N MET A 90 -4.49 7.21 24.72
CA MET A 90 -4.93 5.93 24.11
C MET A 90 -4.59 4.70 24.96
N SER A 91 -3.47 4.72 25.69
CA SER A 91 -3.00 3.54 26.47
C SER A 91 -3.92 3.18 27.63
N ARG A 92 -4.85 4.07 28.02
CA ARG A 92 -5.88 3.79 29.02
C ARG A 92 -6.94 2.82 28.51
N TRP A 93 -7.15 2.79 27.19
CA TRP A 93 -8.26 2.08 26.54
C TRP A 93 -7.85 0.72 26.00
N ARG A 94 -6.63 0.62 25.47
CA ARG A 94 -6.12 -0.61 24.85
C ARG A 94 -4.59 -0.64 24.88
N ALA A 95 -4.01 -1.83 24.89
CA ALA A 95 -2.58 -2.02 24.73
C ALA A 95 -2.23 -2.32 23.26
N GLY A 96 -1.02 -1.97 22.83
CA GLY A 96 -0.51 -2.36 21.51
C GLY A 96 -1.04 -1.56 20.32
N TRP A 97 -1.52 -0.33 20.54
CA TRP A 97 -2.09 0.56 19.51
C TRP A 97 -1.23 0.67 18.25
N GLY A 98 0.08 0.91 18.39
CA GLY A 98 0.94 1.14 17.23
C GLY A 98 0.95 -0.03 16.24
N ARG A 99 0.95 -1.28 16.75
CA ARG A 99 0.91 -2.48 15.90
C ARG A 99 -0.48 -2.70 15.31
N ALA A 100 -1.52 -2.55 16.12
CA ALA A 100 -2.91 -2.72 15.66
C ALA A 100 -3.28 -1.70 14.58
N LEU A 101 -2.80 -0.46 14.71
CA LEU A 101 -3.08 0.64 13.77
C LEU A 101 -2.61 0.27 12.36
N VAL A 102 -1.41 -0.30 12.27
CA VAL A 102 -0.83 -0.73 11.00
C VAL A 102 -1.63 -1.87 10.38
N LYS A 103 -1.94 -2.90 11.17
CA LYS A 103 -2.68 -4.07 10.68
C LYS A 103 -4.07 -3.70 10.17
N ASP A 104 -4.80 -2.92 10.97
CA ASP A 104 -6.17 -2.49 10.65
C ASP A 104 -6.15 -1.55 9.43
N SER A 105 -5.17 -0.63 9.34
CA SER A 105 -5.03 0.27 8.19
C SER A 105 -4.85 -0.46 6.86
N VAL A 106 -4.10 -1.58 6.85
CA VAL A 106 -3.86 -2.36 5.64
C VAL A 106 -5.18 -2.93 5.13
N GLU A 107 -5.96 -3.56 6.01
CA GLU A 107 -7.26 -4.14 5.66
C GLU A 107 -8.21 -3.08 5.09
N LEU A 108 -8.28 -1.92 5.74
CA LEU A 108 -9.15 -0.83 5.34
C LEU A 108 -8.72 -0.14 4.04
N LEU A 109 -7.41 -0.12 3.75
CA LEU A 109 -6.87 0.52 2.55
C LEU A 109 -6.93 -0.37 1.30
N LEU A 110 -7.10 -1.70 1.44
CA LEU A 110 -7.16 -2.63 0.31
C LEU A 110 -8.17 -2.22 -0.77
N PRO A 111 -9.43 -1.82 -0.47
CA PRO A 111 -10.41 -1.43 -1.49
C PRO A 111 -10.02 -0.17 -2.26
N VAL A 112 -9.22 0.72 -1.67
CA VAL A 112 -8.69 1.92 -2.31
C VAL A 112 -7.47 1.58 -3.18
N ALA A 113 -6.61 0.69 -2.69
CA ALA A 113 -5.37 0.28 -3.36
C ALA A 113 -5.58 -0.65 -4.57
N MET A 114 -6.54 -1.57 -4.53
CA MET A 114 -6.63 -2.71 -5.45
C MET A 114 -7.31 -2.45 -6.82
N VAL A 115 -7.76 -1.23 -7.13
CA VAL A 115 -8.62 -1.01 -8.31
C VAL A 115 -7.88 -0.98 -9.66
N ARG A 116 -6.55 -0.96 -9.68
CA ARG A 116 -5.75 -0.93 -10.93
C ARG A 116 -4.47 -1.76 -10.90
N THR A 117 -4.47 -2.92 -10.23
CA THR A 117 -3.38 -3.86 -10.42
C THR A 117 -3.58 -4.61 -11.75
N ASP A 118 -3.32 -3.92 -12.86
CA ASP A 118 -3.20 -4.50 -14.19
C ASP A 118 -2.13 -5.61 -14.13
N GLY A 119 -2.56 -6.87 -13.95
CA GLY A 119 -1.75 -8.07 -14.10
C GLY A 119 -0.56 -8.28 -13.15
N ARG A 120 -0.28 -7.37 -12.20
CA ARG A 120 0.87 -7.48 -11.29
C ARG A 120 0.64 -8.37 -10.07
N ALA A 121 -0.61 -8.71 -9.77
CA ALA A 121 -0.93 -9.68 -8.75
C ALA A 121 -0.71 -11.09 -9.29
N ARG A 122 0.52 -11.59 -9.19
CA ARG A 122 0.71 -12.98 -8.78
C ARG A 122 1.80 -13.00 -7.74
N ALA A 123 1.36 -12.79 -6.49
CA ALA A 123 1.59 -13.71 -5.39
C ALA A 123 2.43 -14.90 -5.89
N PHE A 124 3.66 -15.06 -5.40
CA PHE A 124 4.59 -16.07 -5.90
C PHE A 124 3.89 -17.43 -5.87
N ASP A 125 3.46 -17.90 -7.05
CA ASP A 125 2.58 -19.06 -7.21
C ASP A 125 1.27 -19.02 -6.37
N GLY A 126 0.58 -17.88 -6.35
CA GLY A 126 -0.66 -17.70 -5.58
C GLY A 126 -0.45 -17.45 -4.09
N MET A 127 0.79 -17.47 -3.58
CA MET A 127 1.10 -17.13 -2.17
C MET A 127 1.37 -15.63 -1.97
N ARG A 128 0.75 -15.03 -0.95
CA ARG A 128 1.02 -13.63 -0.58
C ARG A 128 2.40 -13.50 0.07
N LEU A 129 3.18 -12.53 -0.36
CA LEU A 129 4.53 -12.33 0.18
C LEU A 129 4.48 -11.58 1.53
N ARG A 130 5.34 -12.01 2.44
CA ARG A 130 5.64 -11.35 3.71
C ARG A 130 7.15 -11.25 3.82
N VAL A 131 7.68 -10.05 3.90
CA VAL A 131 9.13 -9.85 4.00
C VAL A 131 9.45 -9.25 5.37
N LEU A 132 10.36 -9.91 6.06
CA LEU A 132 10.95 -9.48 7.31
C LEU A 132 12.46 -9.36 7.08
N ASP A 133 12.93 -8.13 6.93
CA ASP A 133 14.35 -7.81 6.70
C ASP A 133 14.94 -7.17 7.98
N GLY A 134 15.95 -7.82 8.55
CA GLY A 134 16.72 -7.38 9.71
C GLY A 134 18.22 -7.28 9.42
N ALA A 135 18.63 -7.21 8.15
CA ALA A 135 20.03 -7.33 7.74
C ALA A 135 20.92 -6.15 8.14
N ASP A 136 20.36 -4.96 8.42
CA ASP A 136 21.12 -3.73 8.70
C ASP A 136 21.56 -3.56 10.17
N ASP A 137 21.19 -4.48 11.05
CA ASP A 137 21.70 -4.45 12.41
C ASP A 137 23.09 -5.11 12.46
N ALA A 138 24.14 -4.29 12.31
CA ALA A 138 25.54 -4.63 12.56
C ALA A 138 25.80 -5.21 13.99
N CYS A 139 24.77 -5.30 14.82
CA CYS A 139 24.79 -5.97 16.10
C CYS A 139 23.52 -6.79 16.37
N ALA A 140 23.38 -7.92 15.71
CA ALA A 140 22.44 -8.94 16.16
C ALA A 140 23.11 -9.93 17.15
N PRO A 141 22.33 -10.67 17.95
CA PRO A 141 22.87 -11.61 18.92
C PRO A 141 23.73 -12.68 18.25
N ARG A 142 24.89 -12.96 18.83
CA ARG A 142 25.65 -14.19 18.61
C ARG A 142 25.73 -14.89 19.96
N ALA A 143 25.82 -16.21 19.97
CA ALA A 143 26.22 -16.94 21.18
C ALA A 143 27.59 -16.47 21.75
N GLY A 144 28.41 -15.76 20.95
CA GLY A 144 29.67 -15.14 21.34
C GLY A 144 29.70 -13.60 21.36
N GLY A 145 28.55 -12.92 21.41
CA GLY A 145 28.46 -11.45 21.37
C GLY A 145 28.66 -10.84 19.97
N CYS A 146 28.16 -9.62 19.74
CA CYS A 146 28.29 -8.96 18.44
C CYS A 146 29.62 -8.18 18.31
N GLY A 147 30.18 -8.10 17.10
CA GLY A 147 31.45 -7.41 16.81
C GLY A 147 31.37 -5.88 16.85
N CYS A 148 30.30 -5.32 17.43
CA CYS A 148 30.00 -3.88 17.49
C CYS A 148 31.02 -3.07 18.32
N GLY A 149 31.86 -3.76 19.12
CA GLY A 149 32.76 -3.14 20.10
C GLY A 149 32.06 -2.51 21.31
N ARG A 150 30.73 -2.67 21.43
CA ARG A 150 29.91 -2.17 22.55
C ARG A 150 29.38 -3.37 23.37
N ALA A 151 29.13 -3.16 24.66
CA ALA A 151 28.41 -4.11 25.51
C ALA A 151 26.93 -4.13 25.13
N CYS A 152 26.66 -4.70 23.95
CA CYS A 152 25.37 -4.72 23.30
C CYS A 152 24.38 -5.69 24.02
N ASP A 153 24.84 -6.40 25.07
CA ASP A 153 24.09 -7.32 25.95
C ASP A 153 23.56 -6.67 27.25
N GLU A 154 23.86 -5.40 27.54
CA GLU A 154 23.31 -4.70 28.70
C GLU A 154 21.98 -3.98 28.37
N PRO A 155 20.83 -4.44 28.89
CA PRO A 155 19.53 -3.79 28.64
C PRO A 155 19.48 -2.34 29.15
N ALA A 156 20.31 -1.98 30.13
CA ALA A 156 20.27 -0.69 30.81
C ALA A 156 20.90 0.48 30.04
N ARG A 157 21.79 0.24 29.06
CA ARG A 157 22.51 1.31 28.36
C ARG A 157 21.91 1.75 27.03
N ASN A 158 20.93 1.00 26.50
CA ASN A 158 20.15 1.45 25.34
C ASN A 158 19.03 2.45 25.73
N ALA A 159 18.78 2.62 27.03
CA ALA A 159 17.76 3.52 27.56
C ALA A 159 18.10 5.03 27.45
N THR A 160 19.35 5.40 27.15
CA THR A 160 19.77 6.81 27.03
C THR A 160 19.69 7.35 25.60
N GLY A 161 19.18 6.60 24.61
CA GLY A 161 19.08 7.12 23.24
C GLY A 161 18.24 6.37 22.20
N GLY A 162 17.52 5.29 22.52
CA GLY A 162 16.64 4.65 21.53
C GLY A 162 15.57 3.78 22.19
N GLY A 163 14.30 4.08 21.90
CA GLY A 163 13.15 3.32 22.41
C GLY A 163 13.09 1.87 21.92
N ALA A 164 12.01 1.17 22.28
CA ALA A 164 11.72 -0.19 21.79
C ALA A 164 11.93 -0.26 20.27
N ARG A 165 12.73 -1.23 19.80
CA ARG A 165 12.94 -1.41 18.35
C ARG A 165 11.74 -2.17 17.79
N VAL A 166 11.36 -1.84 16.57
CA VAL A 166 10.27 -2.49 15.86
C VAL A 166 10.78 -2.90 14.50
N LEU A 167 10.47 -4.13 14.10
CA LEU A 167 10.81 -4.64 12.78
C LEU A 167 9.54 -4.64 11.91
N PRO A 168 9.52 -3.88 10.80
CA PRO A 168 8.40 -3.88 9.89
C PRO A 168 8.35 -5.19 9.10
N VAL A 169 7.16 -5.77 9.03
CA VAL A 169 6.82 -6.80 8.04
C VAL A 169 6.10 -6.09 6.91
N TYR A 170 6.56 -6.25 5.69
CA TYR A 170 5.96 -5.59 4.53
C TYR A 170 5.52 -6.59 3.46
N ASP A 171 4.50 -6.18 2.70
CA ASP A 171 4.01 -6.89 1.53
C ASP A 171 4.44 -6.08 0.29
N PRO A 172 5.42 -6.57 -0.49
CA PRO A 172 5.93 -5.87 -1.65
C PRO A 172 4.90 -5.78 -2.79
N ASP A 173 3.91 -6.68 -2.85
CA ASP A 173 2.86 -6.62 -3.88
C ASP A 173 1.85 -5.52 -3.56
N LEU A 174 1.57 -5.31 -2.27
CA LEU A 174 0.74 -4.19 -1.80
C LEU A 174 1.52 -2.87 -1.69
N GLY A 175 2.85 -2.94 -1.60
CA GLY A 175 3.69 -1.78 -1.29
C GLY A 175 3.43 -1.21 0.12
N MET A 176 2.98 -2.05 1.07
CA MET A 176 2.54 -1.63 2.40
C MET A 176 3.30 -2.37 3.51
N ILE A 177 3.43 -1.72 4.67
CA ILE A 177 3.82 -2.36 5.93
C ILE A 177 2.58 -3.02 6.51
N VAL A 178 2.61 -4.35 6.64
CA VAL A 178 1.47 -5.16 7.05
C VAL A 178 1.48 -5.55 8.53
N ASP A 179 2.64 -5.48 9.17
CA ASP A 179 2.75 -5.66 10.63
C ASP A 179 4.02 -4.97 11.17
N LEU A 180 4.03 -4.77 12.48
CA LEU A 180 5.14 -4.22 13.24
C LEU A 180 5.47 -5.16 14.39
N LEU A 181 6.59 -5.88 14.29
CA LEU A 181 7.01 -6.83 15.30
C LEU A 181 7.86 -6.12 16.37
N PRO A 182 7.44 -6.13 17.65
CA PRO A 182 8.27 -5.58 18.72
C PRO A 182 9.54 -6.44 18.85
N TYR A 183 10.68 -5.77 18.89
CA TYR A 183 11.98 -6.42 18.96
C TYR A 183 12.86 -5.71 20.00
N GLU A 184 13.21 -6.44 21.05
CA GLU A 184 14.18 -5.98 22.05
C GLU A 184 15.31 -6.99 22.16
N ARG A 185 16.51 -6.52 22.48
CA ARG A 185 17.67 -7.41 22.61
C ARG A 185 17.62 -8.15 23.95
N GLY A 186 17.98 -9.44 23.92
CA GLY A 186 18.06 -10.33 25.09
C GLY A 186 17.20 -11.58 24.95
N ARG A 187 17.65 -12.70 25.56
CA ARG A 187 17.04 -14.03 25.38
C ARG A 187 15.53 -14.10 25.68
N SER A 188 15.04 -13.36 26.67
CA SER A 188 13.61 -13.33 27.01
C SER A 188 12.78 -12.59 25.95
N HIS A 189 13.35 -11.57 25.32
CA HIS A 189 12.70 -10.76 24.29
C HIS A 189 12.73 -11.44 22.92
N GLU A 190 13.74 -12.27 22.65
CA GLU A 190 13.81 -13.10 21.44
C GLU A 190 12.65 -14.11 21.38
N ARG A 191 12.30 -14.75 22.51
CA ARG A 191 11.11 -15.61 22.57
C ARG A 191 9.80 -14.85 22.34
N ALA A 192 9.69 -13.63 22.87
CA ALA A 192 8.52 -12.78 22.67
C ALA A 192 8.39 -12.36 21.19
N PHE A 193 9.51 -11.99 20.55
CA PHE A 193 9.57 -11.71 19.12
C PHE A 193 9.15 -12.92 18.27
N VAL A 194 9.72 -14.10 18.54
CA VAL A 194 9.38 -15.33 17.82
C VAL A 194 7.90 -15.68 18.02
N GLY A 195 7.38 -15.58 19.24
CA GLY A 195 5.95 -15.77 19.51
C GLY A 195 5.09 -14.80 18.68
N ALA A 196 5.41 -13.50 18.72
CA ALA A 196 4.72 -12.47 17.97
C ALA A 196 4.79 -12.65 16.45
N LEU A 197 5.89 -13.19 15.91
CA LEU A 197 6.05 -13.55 14.50
C LEU A 197 5.14 -14.74 14.15
N LEU A 198 5.22 -15.83 14.91
CA LEU A 198 4.47 -17.06 14.63
C LEU A 198 2.95 -16.85 14.68
N GLU A 199 2.46 -15.96 15.55
CA GLU A 199 1.04 -15.58 15.60
C GLU A 199 0.53 -14.89 14.32
N THR A 200 1.43 -14.32 13.52
CA THR A 200 1.07 -13.58 12.30
C THR A 200 1.00 -14.44 11.06
N VAL A 201 1.71 -15.56 11.05
CA VAL A 201 1.81 -16.44 9.89
C VAL A 201 0.43 -16.99 9.55
N ARG A 202 -0.07 -16.68 8.35
CA ARG A 202 -1.33 -17.24 7.84
C ARG A 202 -1.08 -18.28 6.73
N PRO A 203 -1.99 -19.26 6.57
CA PRO A 203 -1.96 -20.14 5.39
C PRO A 203 -2.01 -19.36 4.08
N GLY A 204 -1.30 -19.83 3.06
CA GLY A 204 -1.23 -19.19 1.74
C GLY A 204 -0.30 -17.98 1.67
N GLU A 205 0.58 -17.80 2.65
CA GLU A 205 1.63 -16.78 2.64
C GLU A 205 3.00 -17.41 2.42
N LEU A 206 3.92 -16.67 1.80
CA LEU A 206 5.34 -16.99 1.71
C LEU A 206 6.14 -15.93 2.47
N TRP A 207 6.82 -16.35 3.53
CA TRP A 207 7.65 -15.52 4.37
C TRP A 207 9.11 -15.53 3.92
N ILE A 208 9.63 -14.38 3.50
CA ILE A 208 11.07 -14.16 3.32
C ILE A 208 11.61 -13.55 4.60
N VAL A 209 12.42 -14.32 5.33
CA VAL A 209 13.02 -13.89 6.59
C VAL A 209 14.52 -13.74 6.38
N ASP A 210 14.96 -12.50 6.27
CA ASP A 210 16.35 -12.15 6.06
C ASP A 210 16.87 -11.35 7.25
N GLY A 211 17.38 -12.03 8.28
CA GLY A 211 17.96 -11.37 9.44
C GLY A 211 18.60 -12.35 10.40
N ARG A 212 19.39 -11.83 11.33
CA ARG A 212 20.10 -12.62 12.35
C ARG A 212 19.17 -12.89 13.54
N PHE A 213 18.22 -13.79 13.36
CA PHE A 213 17.25 -14.23 14.39
C PHE A 213 17.56 -15.65 14.91
N ASP A 214 16.95 -16.07 16.02
CA ASP A 214 16.96 -17.48 16.46
C ASP A 214 16.16 -18.37 15.49
N THR A 215 16.85 -18.83 14.44
CA THR A 215 16.30 -19.72 13.41
C THR A 215 15.74 -21.02 14.01
N ASP A 216 16.36 -21.56 15.08
CA ASP A 216 15.89 -22.79 15.73
C ASP A 216 14.54 -22.59 16.43
N ALA A 217 14.37 -21.46 17.13
CA ALA A 217 13.11 -21.10 17.76
C ALA A 217 12.00 -20.83 16.72
N ILE A 218 12.31 -20.14 15.63
CA ILE A 218 11.33 -19.87 14.55
C ILE A 218 10.90 -21.19 13.89
N LEU A 219 11.86 -22.04 13.51
CA LEU A 219 11.57 -23.31 12.83
C LEU A 219 10.79 -24.28 13.70
N SER A 220 11.14 -24.40 14.99
CA SER A 220 10.45 -25.31 15.91
C SER A 220 9.00 -24.90 16.19
N GLY A 221 8.72 -23.59 16.19
CA GLY A 221 7.38 -23.05 16.36
C GLY A 221 6.60 -22.83 15.05
N TRP A 222 7.22 -23.03 13.88
CA TRP A 222 6.59 -22.74 12.59
C TRP A 222 5.28 -23.54 12.41
N PRO A 223 4.15 -22.90 12.07
CA PRO A 223 2.89 -23.61 11.96
C PRO A 223 2.91 -24.58 10.78
N ARG A 224 2.85 -25.90 11.04
CA ARG A 224 3.02 -26.97 10.03
C ARG A 224 2.00 -26.99 8.88
N ARG A 225 0.90 -26.25 9.00
CA ARG A 225 -0.11 -26.05 7.95
C ARG A 225 -0.34 -24.55 7.67
N GLY A 226 0.64 -23.71 8.06
CA GLY A 226 0.62 -22.26 7.91
C GLY A 226 1.17 -21.82 6.55
N GLY A 227 1.88 -20.70 6.53
CA GLY A 227 2.59 -20.19 5.36
C GLY A 227 3.90 -20.95 5.10
N ALA A 228 4.40 -20.84 3.88
CA ALA A 228 5.73 -21.28 3.49
C ALA A 228 6.80 -20.26 3.91
N PHE A 229 8.07 -20.66 3.92
CA PHE A 229 9.17 -19.77 4.26
C PHE A 229 10.43 -19.95 3.42
N VAL A 230 11.21 -18.88 3.33
CA VAL A 230 12.61 -18.86 2.94
C VAL A 230 13.35 -18.06 4.00
N MET A 231 14.16 -18.75 4.81
CA MET A 231 14.93 -18.16 5.90
C MET A 231 16.41 -18.19 5.57
N ARG A 232 17.09 -17.05 5.71
CA ARG A 232 18.54 -17.01 5.57
C ARG A 232 19.23 -17.39 6.87
N GLU A 233 20.15 -18.35 6.80
CA GLU A 233 20.99 -18.71 7.94
C GLU A 233 22.18 -17.75 8.04
N TYR A 234 22.41 -17.20 9.23
CA TYR A 234 23.54 -16.31 9.51
C TYR A 234 24.44 -16.89 10.59
N GLY A 235 25.71 -17.15 10.25
CA GLY A 235 26.69 -17.65 11.20
C GLY A 235 26.43 -19.12 11.57
N ARG A 236 25.80 -19.37 12.73
CA ARG A 236 25.53 -20.74 13.19
C ARG A 236 24.34 -21.30 12.41
N SER A 237 24.54 -22.41 11.70
CA SER A 237 23.45 -23.16 11.08
C SER A 237 22.45 -23.66 12.11
N ALA A 238 21.16 -23.65 11.74
CA ALA A 238 20.10 -24.23 12.54
C ALA A 238 20.42 -25.69 12.85
N ALA A 239 19.97 -26.15 14.02
CA ALA A 239 20.13 -27.49 14.55
C ALA A 239 19.29 -28.55 13.80
N CYS A 240 19.19 -28.43 12.48
CA CYS A 240 18.61 -29.43 11.60
C CYS A 240 19.61 -30.56 11.33
N ARG A 241 19.15 -31.81 11.42
CA ARG A 241 19.91 -33.00 11.05
C ARG A 241 19.82 -33.24 9.54
N PRO A 242 20.92 -33.52 8.85
CA PRO A 242 20.90 -34.00 7.46
C PRO A 242 20.10 -35.31 7.33
N LEU A 243 19.21 -35.37 6.34
CA LEU A 243 18.43 -36.56 5.99
C LEU A 243 18.97 -37.26 4.75
N GLY A 244 19.89 -36.63 4.04
CA GLY A 244 20.55 -37.15 2.86
C GLY A 244 21.80 -36.34 2.50
N ASP A 245 22.44 -36.71 1.41
CA ASP A 245 23.64 -36.06 0.92
C ASP A 245 23.32 -34.73 0.20
N TRP A 246 24.34 -33.90 0.06
CA TRP A 246 24.27 -32.71 -0.78
C TRP A 246 24.15 -33.10 -2.25
N LEU A 247 23.23 -32.46 -2.95
CA LEU A 247 22.98 -32.62 -4.37
C LEU A 247 23.29 -31.31 -5.10
N GLY A 248 23.96 -31.41 -6.25
CA GLY A 248 24.13 -30.25 -7.14
C GLY A 248 22.79 -29.86 -7.72
N ALA A 249 22.35 -28.62 -7.50
CA ALA A 249 21.02 -28.11 -7.85
C ALA A 249 21.07 -27.03 -8.95
N GLY A 250 22.16 -26.98 -9.71
CA GLY A 250 22.35 -26.06 -10.84
C GLY A 250 23.21 -24.84 -10.52
N MET A 251 23.18 -23.86 -11.42
CA MET A 251 23.97 -22.62 -11.35
C MET A 251 23.06 -21.41 -11.22
N LEU A 252 23.50 -20.42 -10.45
CA LEU A 252 22.89 -19.09 -10.40
C LEU A 252 23.97 -18.02 -10.57
N GLY A 253 23.94 -17.34 -11.72
CA GLY A 253 25.02 -16.45 -12.12
C GLY A 253 26.35 -17.22 -12.19
N GLU A 254 27.37 -16.71 -11.50
CA GLU A 254 28.70 -17.35 -11.40
C GLU A 254 28.83 -18.30 -10.20
N GLY A 255 27.76 -18.52 -9.44
CA GLY A 255 27.79 -19.40 -8.25
C GLY A 255 27.08 -20.73 -8.46
N GLN A 256 27.61 -21.77 -7.83
CA GLN A 256 27.02 -23.10 -7.82
C GLN A 256 26.02 -23.23 -6.68
N VAL A 257 24.85 -23.79 -6.97
CA VAL A 257 23.80 -24.05 -5.98
C VAL A 257 23.80 -25.53 -5.61
N PHE A 258 23.77 -25.80 -4.31
CA PHE A 258 23.65 -27.14 -3.74
C PHE A 258 22.41 -27.19 -2.85
N GLU A 259 21.81 -28.37 -2.76
CA GLU A 259 20.63 -28.62 -1.92
C GLU A 259 20.84 -29.88 -1.10
N GLN A 260 20.39 -29.87 0.15
CA GLN A 260 20.38 -31.02 1.05
C GLN A 260 19.04 -31.11 1.78
N PRO A 261 18.39 -32.29 1.83
CA PRO A 261 17.23 -32.48 2.69
C PRO A 261 17.68 -32.52 4.16
N VAL A 262 17.02 -31.73 5.00
CA VAL A 262 17.29 -31.63 6.44
C VAL A 262 15.99 -31.75 7.24
N GLY A 263 16.08 -32.05 8.53
CA GLY A 263 14.90 -32.05 9.40
C GLY A 263 15.23 -31.68 10.83
N MET A 264 14.23 -31.18 11.57
CA MET A 264 14.42 -30.79 12.98
C MET A 264 14.41 -32.03 13.87
N VAL A 265 15.17 -32.00 14.97
CA VAL A 265 15.13 -33.04 16.00
C VAL A 265 13.91 -32.78 16.90
N GLY A 266 13.07 -33.79 17.12
CA GLY A 266 11.95 -33.75 18.05
C GLY A 266 11.89 -34.96 18.97
N ASP A 267 10.98 -34.95 19.94
CA ASP A 267 10.88 -35.93 21.04
C ASP A 267 10.62 -37.40 20.62
N GLY A 268 10.38 -37.65 19.32
CA GLY A 268 10.19 -38.98 18.74
C GLY A 268 10.97 -39.25 17.46
N GLY A 269 11.94 -38.40 17.09
CA GLY A 269 12.71 -38.52 15.83
C GLY A 269 12.79 -37.22 15.04
N VAL A 270 12.83 -37.31 13.71
CA VAL A 270 12.87 -36.13 12.82
C VAL A 270 11.46 -35.54 12.68
N SER A 271 11.31 -34.26 12.98
CA SER A 271 10.07 -33.51 12.87
C SER A 271 10.16 -32.50 11.72
N GLY A 272 9.39 -32.73 10.65
CA GLY A 272 9.39 -31.86 9.45
C GLY A 272 10.60 -32.08 8.55
N ALA A 273 10.35 -32.27 7.26
CA ALA A 273 11.39 -32.31 6.23
C ALA A 273 11.47 -30.93 5.56
N PHE A 274 12.67 -30.37 5.55
CA PHE A 274 12.99 -29.08 4.95
C PHE A 274 14.12 -29.25 3.93
N ARG A 275 14.36 -28.20 3.17
CA ARG A 275 15.47 -28.12 2.23
C ARG A 275 16.46 -27.08 2.75
N ARG A 276 17.72 -27.48 2.89
CA ARG A 276 18.84 -26.56 3.08
C ARG A 276 19.49 -26.31 1.73
N ILE A 277 19.56 -25.05 1.32
CA ILE A 277 20.12 -24.66 0.03
C ILE A 277 21.37 -23.81 0.30
N GLU A 278 22.46 -24.11 -0.39
CA GLU A 278 23.71 -23.37 -0.28
C GLU A 278 24.12 -22.82 -1.65
N TRP A 279 24.25 -21.51 -1.75
CA TRP A 279 24.80 -20.84 -2.93
C TRP A 279 26.25 -20.44 -2.68
N ARG A 280 27.16 -21.14 -3.34
CA ARG A 280 28.60 -20.91 -3.27
C ARG A 280 29.03 -20.04 -4.44
N ARG A 281 29.38 -18.79 -4.14
CA ARG A 281 29.85 -17.82 -5.13
C ARG A 281 31.36 -17.89 -5.26
N ILE A 282 31.85 -17.77 -6.48
CA ILE A 282 33.26 -17.50 -6.75
C ILE A 282 33.36 -15.98 -6.90
N SER A 283 34.24 -15.34 -6.14
CA SER A 283 34.50 -13.90 -6.27
C SER A 283 35.26 -13.60 -7.58
N ALA A 284 35.26 -12.33 -8.00
CA ALA A 284 35.98 -11.91 -9.21
C ALA A 284 37.49 -12.22 -9.16
N ASP A 285 38.06 -12.34 -7.95
CA ASP A 285 39.47 -12.69 -7.71
C ASP A 285 39.71 -14.21 -7.67
N GLY A 286 38.69 -15.03 -7.92
CA GLY A 286 38.76 -16.49 -7.92
C GLY A 286 38.64 -17.16 -6.54
N GLU A 287 38.60 -16.37 -5.46
CA GLU A 287 38.42 -16.88 -4.09
C GLU A 287 36.94 -17.19 -3.79
N PRO A 288 36.62 -18.27 -3.06
CA PRO A 288 35.25 -18.57 -2.67
C PRO A 288 34.73 -17.52 -1.69
N GLY A 289 33.64 -16.84 -2.05
CA GLY A 289 32.95 -15.92 -1.15
C GLY A 289 32.19 -16.65 -0.04
N GLU A 290 31.77 -15.93 1.01
CA GLU A 290 30.91 -16.50 2.05
C GLU A 290 29.62 -17.03 1.40
N PRO A 291 29.31 -18.33 1.59
CA PRO A 291 28.14 -18.94 0.99
C PRO A 291 26.87 -18.34 1.56
N VAL A 292 25.83 -18.27 0.72
CA VAL A 292 24.47 -17.96 1.19
C VAL A 292 23.78 -19.26 1.51
N THR A 293 23.52 -19.51 2.78
CA THR A 293 22.80 -20.70 3.23
C THR A 293 21.36 -20.35 3.59
N LEU A 294 20.42 -21.10 3.06
CA LEU A 294 18.97 -20.88 3.19
C LEU A 294 18.30 -22.14 3.71
N LEU A 295 17.22 -21.96 4.46
CA LEU A 295 16.27 -22.99 4.83
C LEU A 295 14.89 -22.69 4.27
N THR A 296 14.22 -23.70 3.73
CA THR A 296 12.88 -23.56 3.16
C THR A 296 12.06 -24.85 3.29
N ASP A 297 10.74 -24.70 3.39
CA ASP A 297 9.75 -25.78 3.26
C ASP A 297 9.09 -25.82 1.88
N LEU A 298 9.51 -24.96 0.94
CA LEU A 298 8.99 -24.92 -0.42
C LEU A 298 9.27 -26.24 -1.17
N PRO A 299 8.28 -26.85 -1.83
CA PRO A 299 8.46 -28.12 -2.52
C PRO A 299 9.39 -27.99 -3.75
N ALA A 300 10.39 -28.86 -3.85
CA ALA A 300 11.35 -28.87 -4.96
C ALA A 300 10.70 -29.10 -6.34
N ALA A 301 9.54 -29.77 -6.38
CA ALA A 301 8.80 -30.01 -7.62
C ALA A 301 8.26 -28.71 -8.25
N GLN A 302 8.07 -27.66 -7.45
CA GLN A 302 7.50 -26.40 -7.88
C GLN A 302 8.51 -25.25 -7.84
N PHE A 303 9.44 -25.30 -6.87
CA PHE A 303 10.43 -24.26 -6.65
C PHE A 303 11.83 -24.87 -6.62
N ASP A 304 12.56 -24.68 -7.71
CA ASP A 304 13.94 -25.16 -7.78
C ASP A 304 14.87 -24.37 -6.83
N ALA A 305 16.03 -24.94 -6.49
CA ALA A 305 16.93 -24.29 -5.55
C ALA A 305 17.45 -22.92 -6.05
N PRO A 306 17.81 -22.73 -7.34
CA PRO A 306 18.17 -21.41 -7.88
C PRO A 306 17.09 -20.34 -7.70
N GLN A 307 15.80 -20.67 -7.92
CA GLN A 307 14.68 -19.76 -7.70
C GLN A 307 14.58 -19.32 -6.24
N VAL A 308 14.70 -20.26 -5.29
CA VAL A 308 14.69 -19.93 -3.86
C VAL A 308 15.85 -18.99 -3.49
N VAL A 309 17.04 -19.21 -4.05
CA VAL A 309 18.18 -18.30 -3.85
C VAL A 309 17.92 -16.91 -4.43
N GLN A 310 17.34 -16.83 -5.64
CA GLN A 310 16.97 -15.54 -6.24
C GLN A 310 15.98 -14.76 -5.37
N LEU A 311 14.98 -15.44 -4.80
CA LEU A 311 14.02 -14.81 -3.89
C LEU A 311 14.70 -14.26 -2.64
N SER A 312 15.57 -15.04 -2.00
CA SER A 312 16.26 -14.57 -0.79
C SER A 312 17.25 -13.45 -1.05
N CYS A 313 17.94 -13.44 -2.20
CA CYS A 313 18.95 -12.44 -2.52
C CYS A 313 18.37 -11.16 -3.15
N ARG A 314 17.07 -11.13 -3.45
CA ARG A 314 16.41 -9.91 -3.92
C ARG A 314 16.44 -8.86 -2.81
N ARG A 315 16.77 -7.63 -3.17
CA ARG A 315 16.56 -6.45 -2.30
C ARG A 315 15.08 -6.12 -2.27
N TRP A 316 14.34 -6.77 -1.39
CA TRP A 316 12.89 -6.62 -1.28
C TRP A 316 12.47 -5.19 -0.93
N ARG A 317 13.30 -4.46 -0.20
CA ARG A 317 13.08 -3.03 0.07
C ARG A 317 13.01 -2.17 -1.20
N ASP A 318 13.73 -2.54 -2.26
CA ASP A 318 13.70 -1.82 -3.54
C ASP A 318 12.39 -2.04 -4.31
N ALA A 319 11.59 -3.04 -3.92
CA ALA A 319 10.27 -3.28 -4.49
C ALA A 319 9.19 -2.32 -3.93
N LEU A 320 9.51 -1.60 -2.86
CA LEU A 320 8.60 -0.69 -2.20
C LEU A 320 8.62 0.71 -2.84
N PRO A 321 7.48 1.43 -2.88
CA PRO A 321 7.40 2.74 -3.52
C PRO A 321 8.06 3.86 -2.70
N LEU A 322 8.28 3.62 -1.40
CA LEU A 322 8.78 4.59 -0.43
C LEU A 322 9.85 3.93 0.48
N PRO A 323 10.84 4.68 0.98
CA PRO A 323 11.88 4.15 1.85
C PRO A 323 11.35 3.77 3.25
N LEU A 324 11.82 2.65 3.81
CA LEU A 324 11.47 2.19 5.17
C LEU A 324 12.45 2.68 6.25
N GLU A 325 13.75 2.73 5.94
CA GLU A 325 14.77 2.98 6.96
C GLU A 325 14.70 4.44 7.49
N PRO A 326 14.93 4.66 8.79
CA PRO A 326 15.26 5.98 9.28
C PRO A 326 16.62 6.37 8.70
N GLY A 327 16.68 7.52 8.02
CA GLY A 327 17.95 8.11 7.61
C GLY A 327 18.83 8.45 8.83
N PRO A 328 20.05 8.97 8.62
CA PRO A 328 20.94 9.37 9.72
C PRO A 328 20.37 10.46 10.63
N GLY A 329 19.23 11.08 10.26
CA GLY A 329 18.44 11.99 11.10
C GLY A 329 17.55 11.34 12.17
N GLY A 330 17.40 10.02 12.17
CA GLY A 330 16.57 9.31 13.15
C GLY A 330 15.07 9.29 12.82
N ALA A 331 14.26 8.81 13.77
CA ALA A 331 12.81 8.64 13.64
C ALA A 331 12.08 10.00 13.48
N PRO A 332 10.93 10.03 12.76
CA PRO A 332 10.22 11.28 12.39
C PRO A 332 9.76 12.13 13.59
N PHE A 333 9.64 11.53 14.78
CA PHE A 333 9.01 12.17 15.93
C PHE A 333 9.97 12.59 17.07
N GLY A 334 11.29 12.45 16.91
CA GLY A 334 12.36 13.00 17.78
C GLY A 334 12.08 13.20 19.29
N GLY A 335 12.81 12.51 20.17
CA GLY A 335 12.67 12.72 21.63
C GLY A 335 11.45 12.05 22.26
N VAL A 336 10.87 11.05 21.59
CA VAL A 336 9.79 10.20 22.11
C VAL A 336 10.33 9.31 23.26
N PRO A 337 9.67 9.28 24.44
CA PRO A 337 10.07 8.39 25.52
C PRO A 337 9.83 6.92 25.16
N ALA A 338 10.60 6.01 25.74
CA ALA A 338 10.57 4.57 25.42
C ALA A 338 9.15 3.96 25.44
N ARG A 339 8.31 4.37 26.40
CA ARG A 339 6.90 3.93 26.51
C ARG A 339 6.07 4.21 25.26
N ALA A 340 6.30 5.34 24.59
CA ALA A 340 5.54 5.78 23.42
C ALA A 340 6.23 5.42 22.08
N ALA A 341 7.39 4.76 22.11
CA ALA A 341 8.18 4.45 20.91
C ALA A 341 7.46 3.47 19.95
N LEU A 342 6.71 2.51 20.49
CA LEU A 342 5.91 1.60 19.67
C LEU A 342 4.78 2.34 18.95
N LEU A 343 4.15 3.31 19.62
CA LEU A 343 3.13 4.14 18.98
C LEU A 343 3.75 5.01 17.90
N ALA A 344 4.89 5.67 18.18
CA ALA A 344 5.62 6.46 17.18
C ALA A 344 5.91 5.64 15.90
N SER A 345 6.41 4.41 16.06
CA SER A 345 6.67 3.50 14.94
C SER A 345 5.38 3.11 14.21
N GLY A 346 4.30 2.90 14.95
CA GLY A 346 2.97 2.64 14.40
C GLY A 346 2.42 3.79 13.56
N ILE A 347 2.53 5.03 14.04
CA ILE A 347 2.08 6.23 13.30
C ILE A 347 2.92 6.41 12.03
N GLU A 348 4.24 6.19 12.10
CA GLU A 348 5.11 6.25 10.93
C GLU A 348 4.72 5.20 9.88
N ALA A 349 4.48 3.96 10.29
CA ALA A 349 4.07 2.90 9.38
C ALA A 349 2.65 3.10 8.82
N PHE A 350 1.75 3.66 9.63
CA PHE A 350 0.42 4.09 9.19
C PHE A 350 0.51 5.18 8.11
N ALA A 351 1.30 6.22 8.35
CA ALA A 351 1.57 7.28 7.38
C ALA A 351 2.22 6.74 6.09
N TYR A 352 3.14 5.78 6.23
CA TYR A 352 3.74 5.08 5.11
C TYR A 352 2.69 4.40 4.22
N ASN A 353 1.76 3.64 4.82
CA ASN A 353 0.71 2.94 4.08
C ASN A 353 -0.20 3.92 3.34
N VAL A 354 -0.67 4.97 4.01
CA VAL A 354 -1.47 6.04 3.40
C VAL A 354 -0.74 6.68 2.22
N PHE A 355 0.53 7.01 2.39
CA PHE A 355 1.33 7.64 1.35
C PHE A 355 1.61 6.72 0.17
N SER A 356 1.86 5.44 0.45
CA SER A 356 2.04 4.40 -0.56
C SER A 356 0.78 4.24 -1.43
N VAL A 357 -0.40 4.16 -0.80
CA VAL A 357 -1.69 4.08 -1.49
C VAL A 357 -1.93 5.31 -2.35
N MET A 358 -1.69 6.52 -1.83
CA MET A 358 -1.83 7.73 -2.63
C MET A 358 -0.92 7.72 -3.86
N THR A 359 0.34 7.33 -3.68
CA THR A 359 1.32 7.22 -4.77
C THR A 359 0.86 6.22 -5.82
N HIS A 360 0.35 5.06 -5.40
CA HIS A 360 -0.18 4.04 -6.29
C HIS A 360 -1.43 4.52 -7.05
N VAL A 361 -2.36 5.17 -6.36
CA VAL A 361 -3.61 5.67 -6.95
C VAL A 361 -3.32 6.74 -8.01
N VAL A 362 -2.42 7.68 -7.74
CA VAL A 362 -2.03 8.70 -8.73
C VAL A 362 -1.25 8.10 -9.89
N GLY A 363 -0.28 7.22 -9.61
CA GLY A 363 0.48 6.53 -10.65
C GLY A 363 -0.42 5.73 -11.59
N GLY A 364 -1.38 5.00 -11.02
CA GLY A 364 -2.36 4.23 -11.78
C GLY A 364 -3.35 5.12 -12.54
N ALA A 365 -3.77 6.26 -12.00
CA ALA A 365 -4.71 7.15 -12.68
C ALA A 365 -4.11 7.86 -13.91
N LEU A 366 -2.81 8.15 -13.89
CA LEU A 366 -2.14 9.01 -14.87
C LEU A 366 -1.23 8.27 -15.86
N ASP A 367 -1.05 6.95 -15.72
CA ASP A 367 -0.15 6.12 -16.54
C ASP A 367 1.25 6.74 -16.67
N LEU A 368 1.86 7.02 -15.52
CA LEU A 368 3.09 7.80 -15.44
C LEU A 368 4.29 7.01 -15.99
N ASP A 369 5.15 7.72 -16.74
CA ASP A 369 6.47 7.20 -17.04
C ASP A 369 7.34 7.12 -15.77
N ALA A 370 8.44 6.36 -15.82
CA ALA A 370 9.29 6.13 -14.66
C ALA A 370 9.83 7.44 -14.02
N ARG A 371 10.07 8.50 -14.81
CA ARG A 371 10.61 9.76 -14.30
C ARG A 371 9.55 10.58 -13.56
N ASP A 372 8.33 10.60 -14.08
CA ASP A 372 7.22 11.29 -13.42
C ASP A 372 6.75 10.50 -12.18
N ALA A 373 6.80 9.16 -12.23
CA ALA A 373 6.54 8.30 -11.08
C ALA A 373 7.56 8.50 -9.94
N GLU A 374 8.85 8.67 -10.25
CA GLU A 374 9.90 8.93 -9.26
C GLU A 374 9.72 10.27 -8.53
N ARG A 375 9.13 11.27 -9.19
CA ARG A 375 8.87 12.60 -8.60
C ARG A 375 7.57 12.68 -7.80
N LEU A 376 6.66 11.74 -8.03
CA LEU A 376 5.31 11.79 -7.51
C LEU A 376 5.26 11.84 -5.97
N PRO A 377 6.01 11.01 -5.21
CA PRO A 377 6.01 11.10 -3.76
C PRO A 377 6.40 12.48 -3.24
N ALA A 378 7.48 13.07 -3.77
CA ALA A 378 7.95 14.39 -3.39
C ALA A 378 6.90 15.47 -3.66
N LEU A 379 6.23 15.42 -4.82
CA LEU A 379 5.15 16.35 -5.15
C LEU A 379 3.98 16.23 -4.18
N ILE A 380 3.54 15.00 -3.89
CA ILE A 380 2.45 14.74 -2.95
C ILE A 380 2.81 15.34 -1.58
N ALA A 381 3.97 14.98 -1.03
CA ALA A 381 4.37 15.42 0.30
C ALA A 381 4.52 16.94 0.40
N ASP A 382 5.14 17.59 -0.59
CA ASP A 382 5.30 19.06 -0.60
C ASP A 382 3.94 19.76 -0.65
N GLY A 383 2.99 19.24 -1.43
CA GLY A 383 1.63 19.79 -1.50
C GLY A 383 0.87 19.64 -0.18
N VAL A 384 0.97 18.46 0.45
CA VAL A 384 0.34 18.16 1.74
C VAL A 384 0.94 19.03 2.84
N GLU A 385 2.27 19.07 2.98
CA GLU A 385 2.98 19.88 3.97
C GLU A 385 2.62 21.37 3.84
N ALA A 386 2.56 21.88 2.61
CA ALA A 386 2.27 23.29 2.35
C ALA A 386 0.81 23.70 2.65
N THR A 387 -0.16 22.77 2.61
CA THR A 387 -1.58 23.14 2.56
C THR A 387 -2.49 22.44 3.55
N TYR A 388 -2.09 21.31 4.16
CA TYR A 388 -2.98 20.51 5.03
C TYR A 388 -3.50 21.29 6.23
N ALA A 389 -2.61 21.96 6.98
CA ALA A 389 -3.02 22.77 8.13
C ALA A 389 -3.99 23.90 7.72
N GLY A 390 -3.73 24.58 6.60
CA GLY A 390 -4.62 25.61 6.07
C GLY A 390 -5.96 25.05 5.59
N MET A 391 -5.98 23.84 5.04
CA MET A 391 -7.20 23.12 4.68
C MET A 391 -8.04 22.81 5.91
N MET A 392 -7.43 22.31 6.99
CA MET A 392 -8.16 21.99 8.23
C MET A 392 -8.71 23.23 8.94
N ILE A 393 -8.11 24.42 8.74
CA ILE A 393 -8.68 25.70 9.19
C ILE A 393 -9.90 26.09 8.34
N ALA A 394 -9.83 25.90 7.02
CA ALA A 394 -10.89 26.29 6.10
C ALA A 394 -12.07 25.29 6.05
N LEU A 395 -11.79 24.01 6.27
CA LEU A 395 -12.70 22.87 6.28
C LEU A 395 -12.53 22.16 7.63
N PRO A 396 -13.27 22.58 8.67
CA PRO A 396 -13.13 22.03 10.02
C PRO A 396 -13.51 20.55 10.08
N PRO A 397 -13.13 19.81 11.14
CA PRO A 397 -13.40 18.37 11.29
C PRO A 397 -14.84 17.95 10.98
N ASP A 398 -15.85 18.68 11.50
CA ASP A 398 -17.28 18.49 11.21
C ASP A 398 -17.62 18.36 9.72
N TRP A 399 -16.89 19.08 8.85
CA TRP A 399 -17.13 19.00 7.41
C TRP A 399 -16.76 17.62 6.85
N TRP A 400 -15.76 16.96 7.42
CA TRP A 400 -15.25 15.68 6.93
C TRP A 400 -16.04 14.47 7.42
N GLN A 401 -16.86 14.62 8.46
CA GLN A 401 -17.69 13.54 9.03
C GLN A 401 -18.62 12.88 7.99
N ARG A 402 -18.99 13.61 6.93
CA ARG A 402 -19.75 13.07 5.79
C ARG A 402 -19.10 11.87 5.09
N TYR A 403 -17.79 11.72 5.23
CA TYR A 403 -17.02 10.65 4.60
C TYR A 403 -16.82 9.43 5.52
N ASP A 404 -17.08 9.56 6.82
CA ASP A 404 -16.84 8.49 7.81
C ASP A 404 -17.71 7.27 7.50
N GLN A 405 -18.97 7.50 7.09
CA GLN A 405 -19.94 6.43 6.80
C GLN A 405 -19.87 5.89 5.35
N LEU A 406 -18.94 6.37 4.53
CA LEU A 406 -18.86 5.93 3.13
C LEU A 406 -18.16 4.57 3.01
N PRO A 407 -18.66 3.66 2.15
CA PRO A 407 -17.93 2.45 1.82
C PRO A 407 -16.54 2.78 1.25
N ALA A 408 -15.52 2.03 1.66
CA ALA A 408 -14.14 2.23 1.21
C ALA A 408 -13.99 2.19 -0.32
N THR A 409 -14.85 1.44 -1.03
CA THR A 409 -14.88 1.41 -2.50
C THR A 409 -15.31 2.75 -3.10
N THR A 410 -16.31 3.40 -2.52
CA THR A 410 -16.81 4.73 -2.89
C THR A 410 -15.77 5.79 -2.59
N LEU A 411 -15.20 5.77 -1.39
CA LEU A 411 -14.12 6.69 -1.03
C LEU A 411 -12.94 6.53 -1.98
N GLY A 412 -12.57 5.29 -2.34
CA GLY A 412 -11.55 5.00 -3.34
C GLY A 412 -11.87 5.57 -4.73
N GLN A 413 -13.14 5.61 -5.14
CA GLN A 413 -13.55 6.28 -6.40
C GLN A 413 -13.30 7.79 -6.32
N ILE A 414 -13.66 8.43 -5.20
CA ILE A 414 -13.44 9.86 -4.98
C ILE A 414 -11.94 10.18 -5.04
N VAL A 415 -11.12 9.40 -4.34
CA VAL A 415 -9.65 9.55 -4.34
C VAL A 415 -9.08 9.39 -5.75
N ARG A 416 -9.60 8.46 -6.57
CA ARG A 416 -9.21 8.34 -7.99
C ARG A 416 -9.61 9.54 -8.84
N MET A 417 -10.80 10.11 -8.62
CA MET A 417 -11.22 11.32 -9.34
C MET A 417 -10.32 12.51 -9.00
N LEU A 418 -9.93 12.63 -7.72
CA LEU A 418 -8.94 13.62 -7.26
C LEU A 418 -7.56 13.41 -7.90
N ALA A 419 -7.13 12.15 -8.02
CA ALA A 419 -5.81 11.80 -8.53
C ALA A 419 -5.56 12.29 -9.97
N VAL A 420 -6.59 12.37 -10.81
CA VAL A 420 -6.49 12.89 -12.18
C VAL A 420 -6.10 14.38 -12.23
N HIS A 421 -6.32 15.12 -11.14
CA HIS A 421 -5.93 16.54 -11.03
C HIS A 421 -4.50 16.73 -10.54
N VAL A 422 -3.80 15.67 -10.14
CA VAL A 422 -2.38 15.74 -9.80
C VAL A 422 -1.56 15.82 -11.09
N ASP A 423 -0.58 16.72 -11.16
CA ASP A 423 0.32 16.84 -12.31
C ASP A 423 1.77 16.61 -11.85
N PRO A 424 2.33 15.38 -11.92
CA PRO A 424 3.71 15.09 -11.50
C PRO A 424 4.79 15.62 -12.46
N ARG A 425 4.39 16.18 -13.61
CA ARG A 425 5.34 16.66 -14.62
C ARG A 425 6.06 17.91 -14.11
N SER A 426 7.32 18.07 -14.52
CA SER A 426 8.06 19.30 -14.25
C SER A 426 7.41 20.50 -14.93
N GLU A 427 7.54 21.70 -14.35
CA GLU A 427 6.97 22.92 -14.92
C GLU A 427 7.36 23.15 -16.39
N ARG A 428 8.61 22.80 -16.75
CA ARG A 428 9.10 22.88 -18.13
C ARG A 428 8.30 21.99 -19.07
N ARG A 429 7.98 20.75 -18.66
CA ARG A 429 7.16 19.80 -19.43
C ARG A 429 5.69 20.22 -19.42
N ARG A 430 5.16 20.70 -18.28
CA ARG A 430 3.80 21.25 -18.17
C ARG A 430 3.55 22.42 -19.14
N ARG A 431 4.58 23.21 -19.45
CA ARG A 431 4.50 24.31 -20.44
C ARG A 431 4.62 23.84 -21.89
N ARG A 432 5.26 22.69 -22.15
CA ARG A 432 5.56 22.18 -23.49
C ARG A 432 4.49 21.23 -24.02
N ASP A 433 3.96 20.37 -23.15
CA ASP A 433 2.99 19.36 -23.54
C ASP A 433 1.59 19.97 -23.56
N ASN A 434 0.82 19.67 -24.62
CA ASN A 434 -0.54 20.17 -24.76
C ASN A 434 -1.40 19.67 -23.59
N ARG A 435 -1.84 20.62 -22.76
CA ARG A 435 -2.86 20.37 -21.73
C ARG A 435 -4.15 19.92 -22.40
N LEU A 436 -4.94 19.12 -21.68
CA LEU A 436 -6.37 18.99 -21.96
C LEU A 436 -6.97 20.39 -22.19
N SER A 437 -7.92 20.49 -23.12
CA SER A 437 -8.63 21.76 -23.34
C SER A 437 -9.17 22.28 -22.01
N THR A 438 -9.13 23.60 -21.81
CA THR A 438 -9.68 24.26 -20.61
C THR A 438 -11.12 23.81 -20.34
N LYS A 439 -11.91 23.55 -21.39
CA LYS A 439 -13.27 23.01 -21.27
C LYS A 439 -13.29 21.60 -20.65
N SER A 440 -12.42 20.69 -21.10
CA SER A 440 -12.31 19.34 -20.56
C SER A 440 -11.83 19.33 -19.11
N GLN A 441 -10.86 20.20 -18.77
CA GLN A 441 -10.40 20.35 -17.39
C GLN A 441 -11.51 20.87 -16.46
N ALA A 442 -12.29 21.86 -16.91
CA ALA A 442 -13.43 22.37 -16.17
C ALA A 442 -14.51 21.29 -15.94
N LEU A 443 -14.80 20.47 -16.96
CA LEU A 443 -15.75 19.35 -16.84
C LEU A 443 -15.28 18.29 -15.84
N LEU A 444 -14.01 17.88 -15.90
CA LEU A 444 -13.44 16.93 -14.93
C LEU A 444 -13.50 17.45 -13.50
N ARG A 445 -13.20 18.74 -13.30
CA ARG A 445 -13.30 19.39 -11.99
C ARG A 445 -14.75 19.47 -11.51
N ALA A 446 -15.68 19.85 -12.37
CA ALA A 446 -17.10 19.88 -12.05
C ALA A 446 -17.60 18.51 -11.59
N ALA A 447 -17.27 17.44 -12.33
CA ALA A 447 -17.64 16.07 -11.94
C ALA A 447 -17.02 15.66 -10.59
N THR A 448 -15.76 16.02 -10.35
CA THR A 448 -15.09 15.73 -9.07
C THR A 448 -15.74 16.49 -7.91
N LEU A 449 -16.08 17.76 -8.12
CA LEU A 449 -16.75 18.59 -7.12
C LEU A 449 -18.16 18.14 -6.84
N GLU A 450 -18.90 17.68 -7.85
CA GLU A 450 -20.22 17.09 -7.65
C GLU A 450 -20.13 15.87 -6.74
N ARG A 451 -19.16 14.97 -6.96
CA ARG A 451 -19.00 13.80 -6.10
C ARG A 451 -18.55 14.16 -4.68
N LEU A 452 -17.64 15.12 -4.50
CA LEU A 452 -17.17 15.57 -3.17
C LEU A 452 -18.24 16.33 -2.36
N LEU A 453 -19.18 16.99 -3.04
CA LEU A 453 -20.21 17.79 -2.39
C LEU A 453 -21.56 17.08 -2.30
N HIS A 454 -21.65 15.84 -2.78
CA HIS A 454 -22.86 15.04 -2.69
C HIS A 454 -23.02 14.49 -1.27
N ASP A 455 -24.18 14.71 -0.65
CA ASP A 455 -24.54 14.04 0.59
C ASP A 455 -25.18 12.69 0.20
N ASP A 456 -24.52 11.57 0.50
CA ASP A 456 -24.98 10.20 0.19
C ASP A 456 -26.19 9.74 1.06
N GLY A 457 -26.98 10.70 1.58
CA GLY A 457 -28.25 10.45 2.28
C GLY A 457 -29.41 10.05 1.35
N ASP A 458 -29.18 10.08 0.03
CA ASP A 458 -30.07 9.51 -0.97
C ASP A 458 -29.48 8.23 -1.54
N ASP A 459 -30.26 7.15 -1.42
CA ASP A 459 -30.12 5.79 -1.98
C ASP A 459 -29.00 5.58 -3.03
N PRO A 460 -28.05 4.62 -2.84
CA PRO A 460 -27.06 4.27 -3.87
C PRO A 460 -27.67 3.74 -5.18
N ALA A 461 -28.98 3.49 -5.23
CA ALA A 461 -29.73 3.26 -6.47
C ALA A 461 -29.94 4.54 -7.31
N ALA A 462 -29.78 5.73 -6.73
CA ALA A 462 -29.67 7.01 -7.43
C ALA A 462 -28.26 7.19 -8.01
N ASN A 463 -27.81 6.19 -8.75
CA ASN A 463 -26.63 6.26 -9.59
C ASN A 463 -26.64 7.59 -10.37
N VAL A 464 -25.54 8.33 -10.30
CA VAL A 464 -25.19 9.47 -11.18
C VAL A 464 -25.18 9.07 -12.68
N PHE A 465 -25.38 7.78 -12.96
CA PHE A 465 -25.59 7.18 -14.28
C PHE A 465 -27.05 7.02 -14.72
N SER A 466 -28.03 7.40 -13.90
CA SER A 466 -29.44 7.44 -14.33
C SER A 466 -29.75 8.84 -14.86
N LEU A 467 -29.57 9.06 -16.16
CA LEU A 467 -30.28 10.15 -16.83
C LEU A 467 -31.76 10.03 -16.47
N ARG A 468 -32.31 11.03 -15.75
CA ARG A 468 -33.74 11.07 -15.41
C ARG A 468 -34.51 10.82 -16.70
N THR A 469 -35.30 9.74 -16.73
CA THR A 469 -36.03 9.34 -17.93
C THR A 469 -37.52 9.60 -17.71
N ILE A 470 -38.10 10.45 -18.54
CA ILE A 470 -39.52 10.77 -18.55
C ILE A 470 -40.19 9.89 -19.60
N ALA A 471 -41.01 8.94 -19.15
CA ALA A 471 -41.86 8.16 -20.05
C ALA A 471 -43.06 9.00 -20.50
N MET A 472 -43.35 8.97 -21.80
CA MET A 472 -44.45 9.71 -22.40
C MET A 472 -45.18 8.84 -23.41
N ALA A 473 -46.50 8.79 -23.36
CA ALA A 473 -47.28 8.00 -24.32
C ALA A 473 -47.26 8.66 -25.71
N THR A 474 -47.36 7.84 -26.77
CA THR A 474 -47.37 8.35 -28.16
C THR A 474 -48.50 9.34 -28.42
N ARG A 475 -49.64 9.17 -27.75
CA ARG A 475 -50.78 10.10 -27.82
C ARG A 475 -50.39 11.48 -27.30
N ASP A 476 -49.71 11.52 -26.16
CA ASP A 476 -49.33 12.77 -25.51
C ASP A 476 -48.24 13.49 -26.32
N PHE A 477 -47.28 12.73 -26.87
CA PHE A 477 -46.29 13.26 -27.81
C PHE A 477 -46.93 13.89 -29.06
N SER A 478 -47.92 13.19 -29.66
CA SER A 478 -48.62 13.69 -30.86
C SER A 478 -49.46 14.94 -30.59
N SER A 479 -50.01 15.06 -29.38
CA SER A 479 -50.88 16.17 -29.00
C SER A 479 -50.12 17.46 -28.66
N ASN A 480 -48.89 17.34 -28.15
CA ASN A 480 -48.07 18.49 -27.76
C ASN A 480 -46.57 18.18 -27.85
N PRO A 481 -46.00 18.17 -29.07
CA PRO A 481 -44.58 17.86 -29.27
C PRO A 481 -43.66 18.91 -28.64
N SER A 482 -44.12 20.16 -28.46
CA SER A 482 -43.35 21.20 -27.80
C SER A 482 -43.09 20.92 -26.32
N LYS A 483 -44.03 20.25 -25.63
CA LYS A 483 -43.84 19.82 -24.24
C LYS A 483 -42.71 18.76 -24.13
N ALA A 484 -42.67 17.83 -25.07
CA ALA A 484 -41.62 16.82 -25.16
C ALA A 484 -40.23 17.44 -25.38
N LEU A 485 -40.14 18.44 -26.26
CA LEU A 485 -38.88 19.15 -26.53
C LEU A 485 -38.38 19.96 -25.32
N ARG A 486 -39.29 20.55 -24.54
CA ARG A 486 -38.92 21.23 -23.29
C ARG A 486 -38.39 20.24 -22.25
N HIS A 487 -39.07 19.11 -22.08
CA HIS A 487 -38.61 18.04 -21.17
C HIS A 487 -37.28 17.43 -21.62
N ALA A 488 -37.06 17.31 -22.94
CA ALA A 488 -35.81 16.80 -23.50
C ALA A 488 -34.58 17.70 -23.23
N GLY A 489 -34.78 18.94 -22.78
CA GLY A 489 -33.69 19.83 -22.33
C GLY A 489 -33.25 19.59 -20.88
N GLU A 490 -34.01 18.82 -20.10
CA GLU A 490 -33.74 18.55 -18.67
C GLU A 490 -33.60 17.05 -18.37
N ALA A 491 -34.12 16.17 -19.22
CA ALA A 491 -34.22 14.72 -19.01
C ALA A 491 -34.39 13.97 -20.33
N LEU A 492 -34.03 12.67 -20.37
CA LEU A 492 -34.33 11.82 -21.52
C LEU A 492 -35.83 11.61 -21.62
N VAL A 493 -36.41 11.78 -22.82
CA VAL A 493 -37.84 11.57 -23.01
C VAL A 493 -38.07 10.30 -23.83
N MET A 494 -38.58 9.26 -23.18
CA MET A 494 -38.88 7.97 -23.78
C MET A 494 -40.33 7.91 -24.24
N VAL A 495 -40.55 7.95 -25.55
CA VAL A 495 -41.87 7.82 -26.16
C VAL A 495 -42.27 6.35 -26.20
N THR A 496 -43.40 6.02 -25.61
CA THR A 496 -43.91 4.65 -25.52
C THR A 496 -45.22 4.47 -26.27
N LYS A 497 -45.43 3.30 -26.88
CA LYS A 497 -46.69 2.85 -27.48
C LYS A 497 -47.04 1.49 -26.88
N TYR A 498 -48.22 1.37 -26.26
CA TYR A 498 -48.60 0.17 -25.49
C TYR A 498 -47.53 -0.23 -24.45
N ASN A 499 -46.99 0.77 -23.73
CA ASN A 499 -45.94 0.60 -22.74
C ASN A 499 -44.62 0.03 -23.28
N ARG A 500 -44.42 0.01 -24.60
CA ARG A 500 -43.14 -0.34 -25.25
C ARG A 500 -42.44 0.90 -25.77
N PRO A 501 -41.13 1.08 -25.54
CA PRO A 501 -40.38 2.21 -26.06
C PRO A 501 -40.30 2.14 -27.59
N ILE A 502 -40.62 3.25 -28.25
CA ILE A 502 -40.60 3.36 -29.71
C ILE A 502 -39.70 4.49 -30.22
N ALA A 503 -39.42 5.50 -29.37
CA ALA A 503 -38.47 6.57 -29.68
C ALA A 503 -37.89 7.13 -28.38
N LEU A 504 -36.67 7.65 -28.48
CA LEU A 504 -35.99 8.37 -27.40
C LEU A 504 -35.62 9.76 -27.92
N LEU A 505 -36.04 10.80 -27.21
CA LEU A 505 -35.65 12.18 -27.48
C LEU A 505 -34.54 12.55 -26.49
N VAL A 506 -33.47 13.09 -27.04
CA VAL A 506 -32.24 13.46 -26.34
C VAL A 506 -31.85 14.86 -26.81
N SER A 507 -31.40 15.71 -25.90
CA SER A 507 -30.81 17.00 -26.29
C SER A 507 -29.55 16.78 -27.12
N ILE A 508 -29.17 17.77 -27.94
CA ILE A 508 -27.92 17.67 -28.72
C ILE A 508 -26.71 17.60 -27.77
N ASP A 509 -26.77 18.28 -26.62
CA ASP A 509 -25.69 18.28 -25.64
C ASP A 509 -25.57 16.92 -24.94
N ASP A 510 -26.68 16.30 -24.54
CA ASP A 510 -26.70 14.96 -23.96
C ASP A 510 -26.36 13.89 -25.00
N TRP A 511 -26.74 14.07 -26.27
CA TRP A 511 -26.35 13.19 -27.35
C TRP A 511 -24.85 13.27 -27.62
N ASN A 512 -24.26 14.47 -27.60
CA ASN A 512 -22.82 14.65 -27.73
C ASN A 512 -22.06 14.11 -26.51
N ARG A 513 -22.63 14.24 -25.31
CA ARG A 513 -22.12 13.60 -24.09
C ARG A 513 -22.17 12.07 -24.20
N LEU A 514 -23.31 11.50 -24.56
CA LEU A 514 -23.47 10.06 -24.78
C LEU A 514 -22.57 9.53 -25.91
N LEU A 515 -22.38 10.29 -26.99
CA LEU A 515 -21.42 9.94 -28.05
C LEU A 515 -19.97 10.06 -27.58
N GLY A 516 -19.65 11.03 -26.73
CA GLY A 516 -18.35 11.16 -26.07
C GLY A 516 -18.07 9.98 -25.15
N GLU A 517 -19.05 9.61 -24.32
CA GLU A 517 -19.02 8.47 -23.42
C GLU A 517 -18.98 7.14 -24.20
N VAL A 518 -19.76 6.97 -25.27
CA VAL A 518 -19.69 5.77 -26.14
C VAL A 518 -18.37 5.73 -26.90
N ARG A 519 -17.77 6.87 -27.27
CA ARG A 519 -16.42 6.90 -27.85
C ARG A 519 -15.35 6.59 -26.82
N GLU A 520 -15.48 7.02 -25.57
CA GLU A 520 -14.58 6.66 -24.47
C GLU A 520 -14.75 5.20 -24.05
N THR A 521 -15.98 4.68 -24.04
CA THR A 521 -16.34 3.27 -23.79
C THR A 521 -15.94 2.37 -24.96
N SER A 522 -16.00 2.88 -26.19
CA SER A 522 -15.52 2.19 -27.41
C SER A 522 -14.02 2.31 -27.57
N LEU A 523 -13.37 3.37 -27.09
CA LEU A 523 -11.91 3.48 -27.00
C LEU A 523 -11.37 2.58 -25.89
N THR A 524 -12.08 2.44 -24.77
CA THR A 524 -11.77 1.39 -23.79
C THR A 524 -12.01 0.01 -24.38
N ARG A 525 -13.15 -0.27 -25.04
CA ARG A 525 -13.39 -1.58 -25.68
C ARG A 525 -12.47 -1.89 -26.86
N LEU A 526 -12.12 -0.92 -27.71
CA LEU A 526 -11.18 -1.10 -28.82
C LEU A 526 -9.72 -1.14 -28.34
N SER A 527 -9.36 -0.48 -27.23
CA SER A 527 -8.07 -0.70 -26.58
C SER A 527 -8.00 -2.07 -25.91
N PHE A 528 -9.12 -2.58 -25.38
CA PHE A 528 -9.25 -3.96 -24.91
C PHE A 528 -9.14 -4.99 -26.06
N ASP A 529 -9.79 -4.78 -27.22
CA ASP A 529 -9.74 -5.72 -28.34
C ASP A 529 -8.41 -5.66 -29.13
N ALA A 530 -7.79 -4.47 -29.27
CA ALA A 530 -6.46 -4.34 -29.88
C ALA A 530 -5.35 -4.92 -28.97
N ALA A 531 -5.53 -4.92 -27.65
CA ALA A 531 -4.62 -5.57 -26.70
C ALA A 531 -4.86 -7.10 -26.62
N ALA A 532 -6.09 -7.57 -26.80
CA ALA A 532 -6.39 -9.02 -26.85
C ALA A 532 -5.94 -9.69 -28.16
N SER A 533 -5.94 -8.97 -29.28
CA SER A 533 -5.54 -9.50 -30.59
C SER A 533 -4.03 -9.41 -30.90
N GLN A 534 -3.23 -8.71 -30.09
CA GLN A 534 -1.76 -8.76 -30.16
C GLN A 534 -1.14 -9.98 -29.46
N GLY A 535 -1.95 -10.85 -28.86
CA GLY A 535 -1.53 -12.14 -28.29
C GLY A 535 -1.74 -13.37 -29.20
N ALA A 536 -2.36 -13.22 -30.36
CA ALA A 536 -2.55 -14.33 -31.30
C ALA A 536 -1.32 -14.44 -32.22
N ARG A 537 -0.50 -15.46 -31.99
CA ARG A 537 0.56 -15.93 -32.90
C ARG A 537 0.07 -15.92 -34.34
N SER A 538 0.90 -15.39 -35.23
CA SER A 538 0.83 -15.62 -36.67
C SER A 538 0.79 -17.13 -36.97
N VAL A 539 -0.39 -17.65 -37.26
CA VAL A 539 -0.53 -18.92 -37.97
C VAL A 539 -0.17 -18.63 -39.42
N GLY A 540 0.98 -19.14 -39.85
CA GLY A 540 1.39 -19.12 -41.24
C GLY A 540 0.37 -19.86 -42.10
N LEU A 541 -0.46 -19.11 -42.81
CA LEU A 541 -1.17 -19.63 -43.97
C LEU A 541 -0.18 -19.62 -45.13
N SER A 542 0.30 -20.81 -45.49
CA SER A 542 1.03 -21.01 -46.74
C SER A 542 0.13 -20.64 -47.91
N GLU A 543 0.53 -19.66 -48.70
CA GLU A 543 -0.04 -19.43 -50.02
C GLU A 543 0.27 -20.65 -50.89
N THR A 544 -0.74 -21.50 -51.12
CA THR A 544 -0.78 -22.37 -52.29
C THR A 544 -1.08 -21.50 -53.50
N SER A 545 -0.03 -21.19 -54.25
CA SER A 545 -0.11 -20.62 -55.59
C SER A 545 -0.90 -21.53 -56.51
N LEU A 546 -2.07 -21.09 -56.95
CA LEU A 546 -2.67 -21.53 -58.20
C LEU A 546 -2.10 -20.65 -59.30
N ASN A 547 -1.30 -21.23 -60.20
CA ASN A 547 -1.37 -20.97 -61.65
C ASN A 547 -0.33 -21.81 -62.42
N TRP A 548 -0.88 -22.74 -63.22
CA TRP A 548 -0.32 -23.56 -64.31
C TRP A 548 0.54 -24.78 -63.95
#